data_AF-A0A954B4C8-F1
#
_entry.id   AF-A0A954B4C8-F1
#
_cell.length_a   1.000
_cell.length_b   1.000
_cell.length_c   1.000
_cell.angle_alpha   90.00
_cell.angle_beta   90.00
_cell.angle_gamma   90.00
#
_symmetry.space_group_name_H-M   'P 1'
#
loop_
_entity.id
_entity.type
_entity.pdbx_description
1 polymer ?
#
loop_
_entity_poly.entity_id
_entity_poly.type
_entity_poly.pdbx_seq_one_letter_code
_entity_poly.pdbx_strand_id
1 'polypeptide(L)'
;MGTMLAANSMPGVFCGLIIDPTDAFLFGQINDGNAIAMPYAKGFGWAAELNLQDCYRKLFDGERGLGYPKERAQIMAKNRGILKELKAASCKDMLTVLKSVDQDLLKATIAGERFEELFFANAQDTAIADYIRRVRAS
;
A
#
# COMPACT_ATOMS: atom_id res chain seq x y z
N MET A 1 -11.68 -0.75 6.49
CA MET A 1 -11.21 0.41 7.27
C MET A 1 -9.94 0.09 8.06
N GLY A 2 -9.93 -0.94 8.92
CA GLY A 2 -8.75 -1.28 9.75
C GLY A 2 -7.43 -1.43 8.96
N THR A 3 -7.41 -2.21 7.88
CA THR A 3 -6.22 -2.37 7.03
C THR A 3 -5.75 -1.06 6.39
N MET A 4 -6.68 -0.17 6.00
CA MET A 4 -6.32 1.15 5.45
C MET A 4 -5.62 2.01 6.51
N LEU A 5 -6.11 1.99 7.75
CA LEU A 5 -5.49 2.72 8.86
C LEU A 5 -4.08 2.20 9.13
N ALA A 6 -3.93 0.89 9.33
CA ALA A 6 -2.65 0.26 9.61
C ALA A 6 -1.63 0.49 8.48
N ALA A 7 -2.04 0.32 7.22
CA ALA A 7 -1.18 0.56 6.06
C ALA A 7 -0.71 2.02 5.99
N ASN A 8 -1.62 2.98 6.19
CA ASN A 8 -1.25 4.40 6.17
C ASN A 8 -0.45 4.85 7.39
N SER A 9 -0.35 4.06 8.46
CA SER A 9 0.57 4.32 9.58
C SER A 9 2.04 4.00 9.24
N MET A 10 2.32 3.26 8.16
CA MET A 10 3.68 2.88 7.77
C MET A 10 4.34 3.93 6.86
N PRO A 11 5.66 4.17 6.98
CA PRO A 11 6.40 5.06 6.08
C PRO A 11 6.34 4.54 4.64
N GLY A 12 6.28 5.45 3.66
CA GLY A 12 6.32 5.10 2.24
C GLY A 12 5.08 4.37 1.68
N VAL A 13 4.08 4.06 2.51
CA VAL A 13 2.83 3.41 2.08
C VAL A 13 1.71 4.45 1.90
N PHE A 14 1.06 4.48 0.75
CA PHE A 14 -0.07 5.37 0.47
C PHE A 14 -1.25 4.49 0.04
N CYS A 15 -2.13 4.18 0.99
CA CYS A 15 -3.17 3.18 0.83
C CYS A 15 -4.55 3.83 0.64
N GLY A 16 -5.16 3.64 -0.53
CA GLY A 16 -6.53 4.08 -0.81
C GLY A 16 -7.57 3.08 -0.30
N LEU A 17 -8.75 3.56 0.10
CA LEU A 17 -9.92 2.70 0.30
C LEU A 17 -10.76 2.73 -0.97
N ILE A 18 -10.85 1.59 -1.65
CA ILE A 18 -11.52 1.46 -2.94
C ILE A 18 -12.81 0.66 -2.75
N ILE A 19 -13.94 1.22 -3.20
CA ILE A 19 -15.25 0.56 -3.14
C ILE A 19 -15.68 0.11 -4.53
N ASP A 20 -15.52 0.98 -5.53
CA ASP A 20 -15.97 0.75 -6.91
C ASP A 20 -14.90 1.14 -7.97
N PRO A 21 -15.15 0.88 -9.27
CA PRO A 21 -14.18 1.15 -10.33
C PRO A 21 -13.88 2.63 -10.55
N THR A 22 -14.80 3.53 -10.18
CA THR A 22 -14.57 4.98 -10.26
C THR A 22 -13.58 5.40 -9.18
N ASP A 23 -13.73 4.89 -7.96
CA ASP A 23 -12.74 5.10 -6.89
C ASP A 23 -11.35 4.61 -7.33
N ALA A 24 -11.28 3.41 -7.90
CA ALA A 24 -10.04 2.82 -8.41
C ALA A 24 -9.35 3.71 -9.45
N PHE A 25 -10.13 4.20 -10.43
CA PHE A 25 -9.64 5.13 -11.44
C PHE A 25 -9.15 6.44 -10.82
N LEU A 26 -9.98 7.09 -10.00
CA LEU A 26 -9.63 8.37 -9.39
C LEU A 26 -8.41 8.26 -8.47
N PHE A 27 -8.31 7.17 -7.70
CA PHE A 27 -7.12 6.89 -6.89
C PHE A 27 -5.86 6.77 -7.78
N GLY A 28 -5.95 6.06 -8.91
CA GLY A 28 -4.85 5.95 -9.86
C GLY A 28 -4.44 7.28 -10.49
N GLN A 29 -5.41 8.14 -10.82
CA GLN A 29 -5.13 9.39 -11.53
C GLN A 29 -4.73 10.55 -10.59
N ILE A 30 -5.37 10.65 -9.43
CA ILE A 30 -5.20 11.76 -8.49
C ILE A 30 -4.09 11.46 -7.49
N ASN A 31 -4.18 10.32 -6.81
CA ASN A 31 -3.32 9.99 -5.66
C ASN A 31 -2.08 9.20 -6.04
N ASP A 32 -2.19 8.31 -7.03
CA ASP A 32 -1.12 7.43 -7.50
C ASP A 32 -0.39 6.72 -6.33
N GLY A 33 -1.18 6.19 -5.40
CA GLY A 33 -0.66 5.44 -4.25
C GLY A 33 -0.28 4.00 -4.60
N ASN A 34 0.43 3.34 -3.69
CA ASN A 34 1.04 2.02 -3.91
C ASN A 34 0.32 0.87 -3.18
N ALA A 35 -0.80 1.14 -2.51
CA ALA A 35 -1.61 0.12 -1.86
C ALA A 35 -3.11 0.45 -1.94
N ILE A 36 -3.95 -0.57 -1.83
CA ILE A 36 -5.40 -0.42 -1.68
C ILE A 36 -5.90 -1.30 -0.53
N ALA A 37 -6.99 -0.87 0.09
CA ALA A 37 -7.82 -1.68 0.97
C ALA A 37 -9.25 -1.72 0.41
N MET A 38 -9.90 -2.89 0.49
CA MET A 38 -11.24 -3.10 -0.04
C MET A 38 -12.13 -3.81 1.01
N PRO A 39 -13.45 -3.60 0.99
CA PRO A 39 -14.37 -4.30 1.89
C PRO A 39 -14.74 -5.70 1.34
N TYR A 40 -14.29 -6.76 2.00
CA TYR A 40 -14.65 -8.15 1.65
C TYR A 40 -15.84 -8.72 2.43
N ALA A 41 -16.57 -7.87 3.17
CA ALA A 41 -17.75 -8.28 3.93
C ALA A 41 -18.90 -7.27 3.79
N LYS A 42 -18.69 -6.02 4.22
CA LYS A 42 -19.70 -4.95 4.07
C LYS A 42 -19.97 -4.70 2.58
N GLY A 43 -21.19 -5.01 2.13
CA GLY A 43 -21.59 -4.85 0.73
C GLY A 43 -21.03 -5.93 -0.21
N PHE A 44 -20.34 -6.95 0.32
CA PHE A 44 -19.75 -8.03 -0.47
C PHE A 44 -20.77 -9.16 -0.65
N GLY A 45 -21.70 -8.97 -1.58
CA GLY A 45 -22.77 -9.91 -1.90
C GLY A 45 -22.62 -10.54 -3.28
N TRP A 46 -23.74 -10.78 -3.94
CA TRP A 46 -23.74 -11.33 -5.30
C TRP A 46 -22.96 -10.44 -6.27
N ALA A 47 -22.15 -11.07 -7.12
CA ALA A 47 -21.30 -10.42 -8.13
C ALA A 47 -20.23 -9.47 -7.57
N ALA A 48 -19.91 -9.54 -6.28
CA ALA A 48 -18.84 -8.73 -5.69
C ALA A 48 -17.46 -9.07 -6.29
N GLU A 49 -17.25 -10.30 -6.73
CA GLU A 49 -16.07 -10.74 -7.47
C GLU A 49 -15.95 -10.10 -8.86
N LEU A 50 -17.07 -9.74 -9.51
CA LEU A 50 -17.04 -8.98 -10.76
C LEU A 50 -16.59 -7.54 -10.52
N ASN A 51 -17.10 -6.91 -9.44
CA ASN A 51 -16.64 -5.59 -9.02
C ASN A 51 -15.13 -5.58 -8.70
N LEU A 52 -14.59 -6.64 -8.08
CA LEU A 52 -13.14 -6.77 -7.89
C LEU A 52 -12.38 -6.71 -9.22
N GLN A 53 -12.82 -7.49 -10.23
CA GLN A 53 -12.19 -7.46 -11.55
C GLN A 53 -12.27 -6.07 -12.20
N ASP A 54 -13.43 -5.41 -12.10
CA ASP A 54 -13.63 -4.07 -12.67
C ASP A 54 -12.70 -3.04 -12.01
N CYS A 55 -12.57 -3.07 -10.67
CA CYS A 55 -11.61 -2.26 -9.93
C CYS A 55 -10.16 -2.53 -10.35
N TYR A 56 -9.77 -3.80 -10.45
CA TYR A 56 -8.40 -4.18 -10.81
C TYR A 56 -8.03 -3.75 -12.22
N ARG A 57 -8.96 -3.83 -13.19
CA ARG A 57 -8.73 -3.27 -14.52
C ARG A 57 -8.43 -1.77 -14.45
N LYS A 58 -9.16 -1.00 -13.62
CA LYS A 58 -8.90 0.45 -13.46
C LYS A 58 -7.61 0.79 -12.71
N LEU A 59 -7.09 -0.12 -11.90
CA LEU A 59 -5.86 0.08 -11.13
C LEU A 59 -4.59 -0.30 -11.89
N PHE A 60 -4.67 -1.36 -12.70
CA PHE A 60 -3.49 -2.01 -13.31
C PHE A 60 -3.42 -1.87 -14.83
N ASP A 61 -4.44 -1.28 -15.47
CA ASP A 61 -4.39 -0.90 -16.89
C ASP A 61 -4.33 0.63 -17.06
N GLY A 62 -3.51 1.08 -18.01
CA GLY A 62 -3.30 2.49 -18.32
C GLY A 62 -2.25 3.22 -17.46
N GLU A 63 -1.95 4.46 -17.87
CA GLU A 63 -0.97 5.32 -17.20
C GLU A 63 -1.55 5.98 -15.94
N ARG A 64 -0.77 5.98 -14.85
CA ARG A 64 -1.18 6.52 -13.55
C ARG A 64 -0.74 7.97 -13.38
N GLY A 65 -1.36 8.68 -12.44
CA GLY A 65 -0.95 10.02 -12.03
C GLY A 65 -1.22 11.15 -13.02
N LEU A 66 -1.96 10.92 -14.12
CA LEU A 66 -2.26 11.96 -15.12
C LEU A 66 -3.32 12.97 -14.67
N GLY A 67 -3.85 12.86 -13.45
CA GLY A 67 -4.83 13.79 -12.87
C GLY A 67 -6.24 13.65 -13.44
N TYR A 68 -7.21 13.98 -12.59
CA TYR A 68 -8.62 14.14 -12.95
C TYR A 68 -9.33 15.09 -11.96
N PRO A 69 -10.06 16.13 -12.42
CA PRO A 69 -10.14 16.61 -13.80
C PRO A 69 -8.77 17.02 -14.38
N LYS A 70 -8.63 16.95 -15.71
CA LYS A 70 -7.32 17.07 -16.38
C LYS A 70 -6.68 18.45 -16.20
N GLU A 71 -7.49 19.49 -16.10
CA GLU A 71 -7.06 20.86 -15.80
C GLU A 71 -6.39 21.01 -14.43
N ARG A 72 -6.55 20.04 -13.51
CA ARG A 72 -5.91 20.04 -12.18
C ARG A 72 -4.70 19.13 -12.10
N ALA A 73 -4.28 18.48 -13.19
CA ALA A 73 -3.23 17.46 -13.17
C ALA A 73 -1.90 17.95 -12.57
N GLN A 74 -1.44 19.14 -12.94
CA GLN A 74 -0.18 19.71 -12.42
C GLN A 74 -0.25 19.98 -10.91
N ILE A 75 -1.40 20.47 -10.42
CA ILE A 75 -1.62 20.72 -8.98
C ILE A 75 -1.60 19.39 -8.22
N MET A 76 -2.26 18.35 -8.75
CA MET A 76 -2.28 17.03 -8.13
C MET A 76 -0.89 16.40 -8.09
N ALA A 77 -0.13 16.48 -9.19
CA ALA A 77 1.24 15.98 -9.24
C ALA A 77 2.14 16.66 -8.20
N LYS A 78 2.06 17.99 -8.09
CA LYS A 78 2.78 18.75 -7.04
C LYS A 78 2.37 18.31 -5.63
N ASN A 79 1.07 18.17 -5.37
CA ASN A 79 0.57 17.79 -4.05
C ASN A 79 0.96 16.35 -3.66
N ARG A 80 1.09 15.42 -4.62
CA ARG A 80 1.64 14.08 -4.34
C ARG A 80 3.07 14.16 -3.84
N GLY A 81 3.90 15.04 -4.40
CA GLY A 81 5.26 15.30 -3.92
C GLY A 81 5.26 15.83 -2.48
N ILE A 82 4.47 16.87 -2.22
CA ILE A 82 4.34 17.46 -0.87
C ILE A 82 3.84 16.42 0.15
N LEU A 83 2.89 15.57 -0.23
CA LEU A 83 2.39 14.52 0.65
C LEU A 83 3.48 13.47 0.97
N LYS A 84 4.34 13.13 0.00
CA LYS A 84 5.48 12.24 0.23
C LYS A 84 6.47 12.86 1.23
N GLU A 85 6.78 14.14 1.08
CA GLU A 85 7.65 14.89 2.00
C GLU A 85 7.06 14.96 3.42
N LEU A 86 5.77 15.28 3.54
CA LEU A 86 5.06 15.31 4.83
C LEU A 86 5.12 13.95 5.53
N LYS A 87 4.92 12.87 4.78
CA LYS A 87 4.95 11.51 5.33
C LYS A 87 6.37 11.12 5.77
N ALA A 88 7.39 11.48 5.00
CA ALA A 88 8.79 11.28 5.39
C ALA A 88 9.16 12.09 6.65
N ALA A 89 8.60 13.28 6.85
CA ALA A 89 8.86 14.10 8.03
C ALA A 89 8.17 13.59 9.31
N SER A 90 7.03 12.90 9.17
CA SER A 90 6.19 12.44 10.29
C SER A 90 6.38 10.97 10.67
N CYS A 91 6.96 10.16 9.79
CA CYS A 91 7.24 8.75 10.03
C CYS A 91 8.75 8.49 10.15
N LYS A 92 9.13 7.59 11.08
CA LYS A 92 10.48 6.99 11.07
C LYS A 92 10.67 6.17 9.80
N ASP A 93 11.92 5.95 9.37
CA ASP A 93 12.22 5.04 8.27
C ASP A 93 11.80 3.60 8.60
N MET A 94 11.56 2.79 7.56
CA MET A 94 10.98 1.46 7.72
C MET A 94 11.87 0.53 8.56
N LEU A 95 13.19 0.59 8.43
CA LEU A 95 14.09 -0.26 9.22
C LEU A 95 14.03 0.11 10.71
N THR A 96 13.99 1.40 11.02
CA THR A 96 13.78 1.86 12.40
C THR A 96 12.42 1.43 12.95
N VAL A 97 11.36 1.49 12.15
CA VAL A 97 10.02 0.99 12.53
C VAL A 97 10.07 -0.50 12.87
N LEU A 98 10.66 -1.33 11.99
CA LEU A 98 10.78 -2.78 12.19
C LEU A 98 11.56 -3.14 13.47
N LYS A 99 12.56 -2.35 13.82
CA LYS A 99 13.34 -2.51 15.06
C LYS A 99 12.61 -2.04 16.33
N SER A 100 11.64 -1.13 16.19
CA SER A 100 10.98 -0.48 17.33
C SER A 100 9.60 -1.06 17.65
N VAL A 101 8.96 -1.74 16.71
CA VAL A 101 7.65 -2.36 16.91
C VAL A 101 7.76 -3.56 17.85
N ASP A 102 6.62 -3.97 18.41
CA ASP A 102 6.48 -5.26 19.09
C ASP A 102 7.04 -6.39 18.19
N GLN A 103 8.06 -7.10 18.69
CA GLN A 103 8.75 -8.11 17.91
C GLN A 103 7.95 -9.41 17.75
N ASP A 104 7.03 -9.72 18.67
CA ASP A 104 6.12 -10.86 18.50
C ASP A 104 5.11 -10.56 17.39
N LEU A 105 4.62 -9.33 17.31
CA LEU A 105 3.79 -8.88 16.19
C LEU A 105 4.55 -8.98 14.86
N LEU A 106 5.80 -8.52 14.80
CA LEU A 106 6.60 -8.61 13.58
C LEU A 106 6.83 -10.08 13.20
N LYS A 107 7.22 -10.93 14.15
CA LYS A 107 7.46 -12.37 13.93
C LYS A 107 6.20 -13.06 13.40
N ALA A 108 5.03 -12.79 14.00
CA ALA A 108 3.75 -13.32 13.53
C ALA A 108 3.40 -12.82 12.11
N THR A 109 3.66 -11.54 11.82
CA THR A 109 3.38 -10.93 10.50
C THR A 109 4.15 -11.63 9.36
N ILE A 110 5.38 -12.07 9.63
CA ILE A 110 6.26 -12.69 8.64
C ILE A 110 6.31 -14.21 8.73
N ALA A 111 5.41 -14.85 9.50
CA ALA A 111 5.42 -16.29 9.76
C ALA A 111 4.80 -17.15 8.65
N GLY A 112 4.22 -16.53 7.60
CA GLY A 112 3.55 -17.27 6.53
C GLY A 112 4.48 -18.26 5.81
N GLU A 113 3.95 -19.43 5.45
CA GLU A 113 4.70 -20.54 4.84
C GLU A 113 5.47 -20.12 3.57
N ARG A 114 4.88 -19.22 2.78
CA ARG A 114 5.47 -18.69 1.53
C ARG A 114 6.23 -17.38 1.70
N PHE A 115 6.33 -16.83 2.90
CA PHE A 115 6.95 -15.53 3.12
C PHE A 115 8.42 -15.54 2.67
N GLU A 116 9.17 -16.58 3.02
CA GLU A 116 10.61 -16.66 2.73
C GLU A 116 10.89 -16.67 1.23
N GLU A 117 10.19 -17.56 0.51
CA GLU A 117 10.28 -17.70 -0.94
C GLU A 117 9.98 -16.37 -1.64
N LEU A 118 8.86 -15.72 -1.30
CA LEU A 118 8.41 -14.52 -1.97
C LEU A 118 9.22 -13.29 -1.60
N PHE A 119 9.52 -13.10 -0.31
CA PHE A 119 10.17 -11.90 0.17
C PHE A 119 11.65 -11.86 -0.24
N PHE A 120 12.43 -12.90 0.05
CA PHE A 120 13.87 -12.85 -0.20
C PHE A 120 14.25 -12.96 -1.68
N ALA A 121 13.39 -13.53 -2.52
CA ALA A 121 13.59 -13.51 -3.97
C ALA A 121 13.41 -12.11 -4.59
N ASN A 122 12.68 -11.21 -3.92
CA ASN A 122 12.29 -9.90 -4.48
C ASN A 122 12.77 -8.69 -3.67
N ALA A 123 13.28 -8.89 -2.45
CA ALA A 123 13.74 -7.80 -1.59
C ALA A 123 14.94 -7.06 -2.20
N GLN A 124 14.81 -5.74 -2.35
CA GLN A 124 15.87 -4.88 -2.89
C GLN A 124 16.65 -4.14 -1.79
N ASP A 125 16.06 -3.96 -0.61
CA ASP A 125 16.72 -3.36 0.56
C ASP A 125 17.42 -4.45 1.38
N THR A 126 18.75 -4.50 1.29
CA THR A 126 19.56 -5.50 1.98
C THR A 126 19.50 -5.37 3.50
N ALA A 127 19.38 -4.14 4.03
CA ALA A 127 19.35 -3.90 5.47
C ALA A 127 18.04 -4.39 6.09
N ILE A 128 16.91 -4.18 5.39
CA ILE A 128 15.62 -4.76 5.76
C ILE A 128 15.69 -6.28 5.64
N ALA A 129 16.19 -6.83 4.52
CA ALA A 129 16.28 -8.27 4.31
C ALA A 129 17.07 -8.96 5.43
N ASP A 130 18.24 -8.43 5.78
CA ASP A 130 19.08 -8.99 6.84
C ASP A 130 18.43 -8.88 8.23
N TYR A 131 17.70 -7.81 8.50
CA TYR A 131 16.94 -7.69 9.75
C TYR A 131 15.83 -8.74 9.83
N ILE A 132 15.06 -8.91 8.76
CA ILE A 132 13.98 -9.89 8.68
C ILE A 132 14.51 -11.34 8.80
N ARG A 133 15.68 -11.65 8.23
CA ARG A 133 16.35 -12.95 8.45
C ARG A 133 16.64 -13.21 9.92
N ARG A 134 17.17 -12.22 10.65
CA ARG A 134 17.45 -12.35 12.08
C ARG A 134 16.19 -12.60 12.91
N VAL A 135 15.11 -11.86 12.63
CA VAL A 135 13.83 -12.03 13.35
C VAL A 135 13.23 -13.42 13.12
N ARG A 136 13.38 -13.99 11.92
CA ARG A 136 12.89 -15.35 11.63
C ARG A 136 13.75 -16.47 12.25
N ALA A 137 15.03 -16.19 12.52
CA ALA A 137 15.95 -17.16 13.10
C ALA A 137 15.89 -17.23 14.64
N SER A 138 15.41 -16.17 15.31
CA SER A 138 15.05 -16.15 16.74
C SER A 138 13.70 -16.78 16.98
#